data_AF-A0A3A0AJ93-F1
#
_entry.id   AF-A0A3A0AJ93-F1
#
_cell.length_a   1.000
_cell.length_b   1.000
_cell.length_c   1.000
_cell.angle_alpha   90.00
_cell.angle_beta   90.00
_cell.angle_gamma   90.00
#
_symmetry.space_group_name_H-M   'P 1'
#
loop_
_entity.id
_entity.type
_entity.pdbx_description
1 polymer ?
#
loop_
_entity_poly.entity_id
_entity_poly.type
_entity_poly.pdbx_seq_one_letter_code
_entity_poly.pdbx_strand_id
1 'polypeptide(L)'
;MRPPKERETAITQSSEDHSRWEVWTDDPYWQRRLDRIAIGRPNGSGKAYTLQADQVLLRQGRRQLSATERERRARNLKRGPETPGVIGSFDTSNASLVCLDVETVNGGRP
;
A
#
# COMPACT_ATOMS: atom_id res chain seq x y z
N MET A 1 -0.77 -12.49 -29.67
CA MET A 1 -0.77 -11.83 -28.34
C MET A 1 -2.12 -11.15 -28.18
N ARG A 2 -3.00 -11.63 -27.29
CA ARG A 2 -4.30 -10.96 -27.08
C ARG A 2 -4.03 -9.66 -26.31
N PRO A 3 -4.67 -8.53 -26.67
CA PRO A 3 -4.56 -7.32 -25.88
C PRO A 3 -5.01 -7.63 -24.45
N PRO A 4 -4.33 -7.09 -23.42
CA PRO A 4 -4.80 -7.23 -22.05
C PRO A 4 -6.24 -6.70 -22.00
N LYS A 5 -7.18 -7.54 -21.58
CA LYS A 5 -8.56 -7.10 -21.37
C LYS A 5 -8.52 -6.10 -20.22
N GLU A 6 -9.10 -4.92 -20.43
CA GLU A 6 -9.22 -3.92 -19.37
C GLU A 6 -9.97 -4.52 -18.17
N ARG A 7 -9.41 -4.29 -16.99
CA ARG A 7 -9.89 -4.75 -15.69
C ARG A 7 -9.88 -3.59 -14.75
N GLU A 8 -10.93 -3.51 -13.96
CA GLU A 8 -11.15 -2.40 -13.05
C GLU A 8 -10.95 -2.88 -11.61
N THR A 9 -10.26 -2.04 -10.85
CA THR A 9 -10.09 -2.22 -9.42
C THR A 9 -10.22 -0.85 -8.77
N ALA A 10 -11.23 -0.70 -7.93
CA ALA A 10 -11.52 0.52 -7.18
C ALA A 10 -11.16 0.30 -5.72
N ILE A 11 -10.52 1.30 -5.11
CA ILE A 11 -10.21 1.32 -3.69
C ILE A 11 -10.67 2.66 -3.12
N THR A 12 -11.46 2.59 -2.05
CA THR A 12 -12.04 3.75 -1.38
C THR A 12 -11.84 3.64 0.12
N GLN A 13 -11.64 4.78 0.77
CA GLN A 13 -11.64 4.91 2.23
C GLN A 13 -12.80 5.83 2.59
N SER A 14 -13.61 5.42 3.57
CA SER A 14 -14.67 6.31 4.07
C SER A 14 -14.04 7.45 4.88
N SER A 15 -14.52 8.68 4.67
CA SER A 15 -14.12 9.83 5.49
C SER A 15 -14.69 9.76 6.91
N GLU A 16 -15.78 9.03 7.12
CA GLU A 16 -16.38 8.85 8.44
C GLU A 16 -15.59 7.83 9.28
N ASP A 17 -14.97 6.85 8.62
CA ASP A 17 -14.22 5.77 9.26
C ASP A 17 -12.93 5.47 8.49
N HIS A 18 -11.85 6.11 8.95
CA HIS A 18 -10.53 5.95 8.36
C HIS A 18 -9.89 4.58 8.68
N SER A 19 -10.51 3.77 9.55
CA SER A 19 -10.02 2.42 9.85
C SER A 19 -10.42 1.40 8.78
N ARG A 20 -11.37 1.74 7.90
CA ARG A 20 -11.95 0.81 6.93
C ARG A 20 -11.70 1.26 5.49
N TRP A 21 -11.28 0.28 4.70
CA TRP A 21 -11.08 0.41 3.26
C TRP A 21 -12.02 -0.53 2.53
N GLU A 22 -12.64 -0.04 1.46
CA GLU A 22 -13.44 -0.84 0.56
C GLU A 22 -12.68 -1.03 -0.74
N VAL A 23 -12.59 -2.28 -1.19
CA VAL A 23 -11.94 -2.63 -2.45
C VAL A 23 -12.91 -3.40 -3.30
N TRP A 24 -13.17 -2.93 -4.52
CA TRP A 24 -13.92 -3.67 -5.52
C TRP A 24 -13.01 -4.04 -6.69
N THR A 25 -13.13 -5.26 -7.21
CA THR A 25 -12.33 -5.71 -8.36
C THR A 25 -13.04 -6.75 -9.22
N ASP A 26 -12.93 -6.61 -10.54
CA ASP A 26 -13.34 -7.63 -11.53
C ASP A 26 -12.18 -8.54 -11.97
N ASP A 27 -10.96 -8.31 -11.47
CA ASP A 27 -9.75 -9.05 -11.83
C ASP A 27 -9.62 -10.35 -11.00
N PRO A 28 -9.66 -11.55 -11.64
CA PRO A 28 -9.47 -12.82 -10.93
C PRO A 28 -8.15 -12.92 -10.17
N TYR A 29 -7.09 -12.27 -10.62
CA TYR A 29 -5.81 -12.26 -9.90
C TYR A 29 -5.91 -11.54 -8.56
N TRP A 30 -6.50 -10.34 -8.56
CA TRP A 30 -6.72 -9.56 -7.34
C TRP A 30 -7.73 -10.25 -6.41
N GLN A 31 -8.80 -10.82 -6.96
CA GLN A 31 -9.76 -11.60 -6.17
C GLN A 31 -9.07 -12.73 -5.41
N ARG A 32 -8.21 -13.53 -6.07
CA ARG A 32 -7.46 -14.62 -5.42
C ARG A 32 -6.49 -14.16 -4.33
N ARG A 33 -6.01 -12.92 -4.40
CA ARG A 33 -5.14 -12.34 -3.37
C ARG A 33 -5.97 -11.83 -2.19
N LEU A 34 -7.04 -11.10 -2.48
CA LEU A 34 -7.91 -10.53 -1.46
C LEU A 34 -8.69 -11.61 -0.70
N ASP A 35 -9.12 -12.67 -1.38
CA ASP A 35 -9.79 -13.84 -0.76
C ASP A 35 -8.90 -14.53 0.32
N ARG A 36 -7.59 -14.27 0.37
CA ARG A 36 -6.69 -14.80 1.42
C ARG A 36 -6.67 -13.98 2.70
N ILE A 37 -7.03 -12.70 2.62
CA ILE A 37 -6.90 -11.74 3.72
C ILE A 37 -8.25 -11.18 4.20
N ALA A 38 -9.29 -11.29 3.37
CA ALA A 38 -10.62 -10.79 3.67
C ALA A 38 -11.71 -11.64 3.00
N ILE A 39 -12.92 -11.58 3.56
CA ILE A 39 -14.09 -12.26 3.01
C ILE A 39 -14.72 -11.36 1.95
N GLY A 40 -14.62 -11.76 0.68
CA GLY A 40 -15.23 -11.07 -0.44
C GLY A 40 -16.75 -11.31 -0.53
N ARG A 41 -17.49 -10.25 -0.88
CA ARG A 41 -18.92 -10.31 -1.21
C ARG A 41 -19.10 -10.11 -2.72
N PRO A 42 -19.92 -10.92 -3.41
CA PRO A 42 -20.21 -10.69 -4.82
C PRO A 42 -20.92 -9.34 -5.00
N ASN A 43 -20.46 -8.53 -5.96
CA ASN A 43 -21.05 -7.24 -6.28
C ASN A 43 -20.99 -7.00 -7.80
N GLY A 44 -22.13 -7.19 -8.47
CA GLY A 44 -22.25 -7.10 -9.92
C GLY A 44 -21.37 -8.13 -10.64
N SER A 45 -20.50 -7.64 -11.54
CA SER A 45 -19.51 -8.45 -12.26
C SER A 45 -18.24 -8.77 -11.47
N GLY A 46 -18.07 -8.18 -10.28
CA GLY A 46 -16.87 -8.29 -9.46
C GLY A 46 -17.15 -8.75 -8.03
N LYS A 47 -16.14 -8.59 -7.17
CA LYS A 47 -16.24 -8.81 -5.73
C LYS A 47 -15.81 -7.56 -4.98
N ALA A 48 -16.54 -7.25 -3.91
CA ALA A 48 -16.20 -6.20 -2.95
C ALA A 48 -15.61 -6.82 -1.68
N TYR A 49 -14.59 -6.18 -1.12
CA TYR A 49 -13.88 -6.59 0.09
C TYR A 49 -13.82 -5.41 1.05
N THR A 50 -13.91 -5.71 2.35
CA THR A 50 -13.61 -4.74 3.40
C THR A 50 -12.25 -5.09 3.99
N LEU A 51 -11.31 -4.16 3.92
CA LEU A 51 -9.98 -4.27 4.51
C LEU A 51 -9.87 -3.34 5.72
N GLN A 52 -9.08 -3.76 6.70
CA GLN A 52 -8.71 -2.92 7.83
C GLN A 52 -7.49 -2.06 7.47
N ALA A 53 -7.32 -0.92 8.14
CA ALA A 53 -6.23 0.02 7.85
C ALA A 53 -4.83 -0.55 8.06
N ASP A 54 -4.66 -1.54 8.93
CA ASP A 54 -3.40 -2.27 9.14
C ASP A 54 -3.05 -3.22 7.99
N GLN A 55 -4.04 -3.62 7.17
CA GLN A 55 -3.85 -4.48 6.00
C GLN A 55 -3.47 -3.70 4.73
N VAL A 56 -3.67 -2.37 4.73
CA VAL A 56 -3.42 -1.49 3.59
C VAL A 56 -2.20 -0.62 3.85
N LEU A 57 -1.13 -0.83 3.08
CA LEU A 57 0.03 0.05 3.11
C LEU A 57 -0.04 1.06 1.98
N LEU A 58 -0.34 2.31 2.33
CA LEU A 58 -0.16 3.45 1.43
C LEU A 58 1.30 3.84 1.39
N ARG A 59 1.99 3.47 0.32
CA ARG A 59 3.33 3.98 0.06
C ARG A 59 3.19 5.35 -0.57
N GLN A 60 3.50 6.38 0.20
CA GLN A 60 3.98 7.62 -0.40
C GLN A 60 5.29 7.27 -1.10
N GLY A 61 5.40 7.57 -2.40
CA GLY A 61 6.57 7.24 -3.22
C GLY A 61 7.89 7.70 -2.57
N ARG A 62 9.04 7.41 -3.20
CA ARG A 62 10.34 7.86 -2.68
C ARG A 62 10.30 9.36 -2.43
N ARG A 63 10.28 9.76 -1.15
CA ARG A 63 10.41 11.16 -0.75
C ARG A 63 11.63 11.72 -1.47
N GLN A 64 11.40 12.67 -2.37
CA GLN A 64 12.47 13.38 -3.06
C GLN A 64 13.19 14.21 -2.00
N LEU A 65 14.21 13.61 -1.38
CA LEU A 65 15.03 14.30 -0.39
C LEU A 65 15.84 15.36 -1.12
N SER A 66 15.82 16.58 -0.59
CA SER A 66 16.73 17.64 -1.00
C SER A 66 18.19 17.18 -0.84
N ALA A 67 19.12 17.81 -1.57
CA ALA A 67 20.55 17.44 -1.51
C ALA A 67 21.09 17.52 -0.07
N THR A 68 20.65 18.53 0.70
CA THR A 68 21.02 18.75 2.10
C THR A 68 20.51 17.63 3.03
N GLU A 69 19.29 17.13 2.80
CA GLU A 69 18.74 15.99 3.56
C GLU A 69 19.43 14.66 3.21
N ARG A 70 19.82 14.48 1.95
CA ARG A 70 20.62 13.31 1.52
C ARG A 70 21.97 13.29 2.21
N GLU A 71 22.65 14.44 2.27
CA GLU A 71 23.94 14.57 2.98
C GLU A 71 23.82 14.38 4.49
N ARG A 72 22.76 14.91 5.11
CA ARG A 72 22.48 14.67 6.54
C ARG A 72 22.31 13.18 6.82
N ARG A 73 21.56 12.47 5.98
CA ARG A 73 21.34 11.02 6.13
C ARG A 73 22.61 10.22 5.89
N ALA A 74 23.42 10.61 4.91
CA ALA A 74 24.73 9.98 4.66
C ALA A 74 25.69 10.16 5.83
N ARG A 75 25.69 11.34 6.49
CA ARG A 75 26.45 11.59 7.71
C ARG A 75 25.97 10.74 8.89
N ASN A 76 24.66 10.63 9.08
CA ASN A 76 24.10 9.81 10.16
C ASN A 76 24.36 8.31 9.95
N LEU A 77 24.38 7.83 8.70
CA LEU A 77 24.70 6.44 8.38
C LEU A 77 26.18 6.11 8.64
N LYS A 78 27.08 7.05 8.35
CA LYS A 78 28.53 6.92 8.64
C LYS A 78 28.86 6.96 10.13
N ARG A 79 27.99 7.56 10.96
CA ARG A 79 28.20 7.66 12.42
C ARG A 79 27.94 6.36 13.18
N GLY A 80 27.31 5.36 12.55
CA GLY A 80 26.92 4.12 13.23
C GLY A 80 25.86 4.36 14.32
N PRO A 81 25.06 3.34 14.66
CA PRO A 81 24.07 3.46 15.73
C PRO A 81 24.78 3.33 17.09
N GLU A 82 25.04 4.45 17.76
CA GLU A 82 25.33 4.45 19.19
C GLU A 82 24.02 4.37 19.98
N THR A 83 23.47 3.15 20.17
CA THR A 83 22.87 2.65 21.45
C THR A 83 22.21 1.26 21.29
N PRO A 84 22.19 0.45 22.37
CA PRO A 84 21.61 -0.88 22.41
C PRO A 84 20.10 -0.85 22.68
N GLY A 85 19.37 -1.83 22.16
CA GLY A 85 18.11 -2.28 22.74
C GLY A 85 16.86 -2.13 21.87
N VAL A 86 16.45 -3.28 21.32
CA VAL A 86 15.08 -3.62 20.88
C VAL A 86 14.60 -2.96 19.57
N ILE A 87 14.97 -3.57 18.45
CA ILE A 87 14.09 -3.64 17.28
C ILE A 87 13.63 -5.09 17.20
N GLY A 88 12.39 -5.34 17.62
CA GLY A 88 11.78 -6.66 17.56
C GLY A 88 11.89 -7.23 16.15
N SER A 89 12.28 -8.51 16.06
CA SER A 89 12.26 -9.24 14.80
C SER A 89 10.83 -9.26 14.28
N PHE A 90 10.58 -8.57 13.18
CA PHE A 90 9.30 -8.65 12.49
C PHE A 90 9.29 -9.98 11.73
N ASP A 91 8.61 -10.97 12.30
CA ASP A 91 8.44 -12.29 11.68
C ASP A 91 7.63 -12.12 10.38
N THR A 92 8.31 -12.24 9.24
CA THR A 92 7.74 -12.10 7.89
C THR A 92 6.85 -13.27 7.48
N SER A 93 6.61 -14.25 8.35
CA SER A 93 5.98 -15.52 7.96
C SER A 93 4.47 -15.43 7.70
N ASN A 94 3.76 -14.33 8.05
CA ASN A 94 2.30 -14.22 7.86
C ASN A 94 1.76 -12.87 7.34
N ALA A 95 2.61 -11.88 7.01
CA ALA A 95 2.14 -10.57 6.57
C ALA A 95 1.89 -10.53 5.05
N SER A 96 0.68 -10.90 4.61
CA SER A 96 0.23 -10.59 3.23
C SER A 96 -0.14 -9.11 3.12
N LEU A 97 0.87 -8.24 3.11
CA LEU A 97 0.70 -6.79 3.00
C LEU A 97 0.41 -6.41 1.53
N VAL A 98 -0.71 -5.75 1.27
CA VAL A 98 -0.97 -5.17 -0.06
C VAL A 98 -0.30 -3.79 -0.11
N CYS A 99 0.82 -3.71 -0.83
CA CYS A 99 1.51 -2.45 -1.10
C CYS A 99 0.97 -1.88 -2.41
N LEU A 100 0.43 -0.66 -2.37
CA LEU A 100 0.12 0.13 -3.56
C LEU A 100 1.03 1.35 -3.57
N ASP A 101 1.78 1.52 -4.68
CA ASP A 101 2.55 2.72 -4.95
C ASP A 101 1.58 3.78 -5.47
N VAL A 102 1.26 4.77 -4.64
CA VAL A 102 0.46 5.92 -5.05
C VAL A 102 1.41 6.96 -5.63
N GLU A 103 1.47 7.04 -6.96
CA GLU A 103 2.12 8.15 -7.64
C GLU A 103 1.27 9.40 -7.48
N THR A 104 1.73 10.32 -6.64
CA THR A 104 1.12 11.64 -6.49
C THR A 104 1.34 12.43 -7.77
N VAL A 105 0.30 12.58 -8.59
CA VAL A 105 0.26 13.55 -9.70
C VAL A 105 0.24 14.94 -9.08
N ASN A 106 1.39 15.61 -9.07
CA ASN A 106 1.46 17.04 -8.75
C ASN A 106 0.80 17.83 -9.90
N GLY A 107 -0.51 18.03 -9.79
CA GLY A 107 -1.24 18.99 -10.60
C GLY A 107 -0.86 20.40 -10.17
N GLY A 108 0.13 20.98 -10.85
CA GLY A 108 0.36 22.42 -10.83
C GLY A 108 -0.89 23.12 -11.36
N ARG A 109 -1.56 23.91 -10.52
CA ARG A 109 -2.55 24.89 -10.96
C ARG A 109 -1.83 26.19 -11.33
N PRO A 110 -2.18 26.82 -12.47
CA PRO A 110 -1.90 28.23 -12.71
C PRO A 110 -2.71 29.13 -11.76
#